data_AF-A0A7Z8NT25-F1
#
_entry.id   AF-A0A7Z8NT25-F1
#
_cell.length_a   1.000
_cell.length_b   1.000
_cell.length_c   1.000
_cell.angle_alpha   90.00
_cell.angle_beta   90.00
_cell.angle_gamma   90.00
#
_symmetry.space_group_name_H-M   'P 1'
#
loop_
_entity.id
_entity.type
_entity.pdbx_description
1 polymer ?
#
loop_
_entity_poly.entity_id
_entity_poly.type
_entity_poly.pdbx_seq_one_letter_code
_entity_poly.pdbx_strand_id
1 'polypeptide(L)'
;MAVLFRRPVPVEPPAPSTTHRPRGTRRAPAVLALVTLLAGAGAGAASAAPFDPASEIVVPQTVTVGEPAPFLVTCPDPSATAIEYLTSQNTSPRVRVENGVAVDGGVQFRADVVFPDARSAWFQVACVYGEFPAGSWPVVEVEVQGHATTTDLRITGPAQGGRVSGDVTVTSAGGIPQGQAQLLVGGSPVRTVELVDGTAPFELDGLSGSSATIEARYLPAGSTYRTSTSTAAVVPLVVRPTVTLTAPASVYTSVPFTLSARVTGPDGGAVPTGTVDFLYSEGAPLGSAALVDGVATTSVVAPAAGVLDDVVAVYRGDATYGDAGSSRADVLVEPIPVPVVTVSAPTTAGTSGLTATVQVAAPTAGLPVPGGGVQLIIYVPGTGPVSVTNGTLADGAVTVSTGTLPVGTYRLLAHYSGGGSAPYAQTDSAEQDLVVAVAPTPEPAPEPGPGPSPEPGPAPVTPTPVTPTPVTPAPVTPAPVEPAPLSPAPLTGSDATPQITSSKTLMRAGAEVTLVARGFVPGERVTFVLHSDPVVLGTAVADADGVAALTVALPAGVPAGAHTVVATGADSGRAADVGVTLTGPADELAVTGTDPVALGGLVAALLVTGGALVAAVRRRRSA
;
A
#
# COMPACT_ATOMS: atom_id res chain seq x y z
N MET A 1 -37.45 -14.99 36.70
CA MET A 1 -38.22 -14.14 35.77
C MET A 1 -37.73 -14.48 34.37
N ALA A 2 -38.29 -15.49 33.69
CA ALA A 2 -39.55 -15.45 32.91
C ALA A 2 -39.41 -14.56 31.65
N VAL A 3 -39.66 -14.98 30.40
CA VAL A 3 -40.24 -16.20 29.82
C VAL A 3 -39.85 -16.28 28.32
N LEU A 4 -39.74 -17.52 27.83
CA LEU A 4 -39.69 -17.98 26.43
C LEU A 4 -40.73 -17.35 25.49
N PHE A 5 -40.46 -17.26 24.17
CA PHE A 5 -41.32 -17.85 23.12
C PHE A 5 -40.67 -17.80 21.71
N ARG A 6 -40.63 -18.96 21.05
CA ARG A 6 -40.34 -19.17 19.61
C ARG A 6 -41.66 -19.12 18.80
N ARG A 7 -41.65 -18.43 17.65
CA ARG A 7 -42.26 -18.68 16.30
C ARG A 7 -43.76 -19.09 16.19
N PRO A 8 -44.50 -18.76 15.10
CA PRO A 8 -44.10 -18.99 13.68
C PRO A 8 -44.57 -17.99 12.59
N VAL A 9 -44.04 -18.25 11.39
CA VAL A 9 -44.33 -17.68 10.06
C VAL A 9 -45.76 -17.99 9.59
N PRO A 10 -46.40 -17.09 8.83
CA PRO A 10 -47.33 -17.47 7.77
C PRO A 10 -46.78 -17.12 6.38
N VAL A 11 -46.99 -18.08 5.48
CA VAL A 11 -46.75 -18.05 4.03
C VAL A 11 -47.90 -17.29 3.37
N GLU A 12 -47.60 -16.37 2.45
CA GLU A 12 -48.60 -15.74 1.57
C GLU A 12 -48.08 -15.76 0.10
N PRO A 13 -48.97 -15.96 -0.90
CA PRO A 13 -48.63 -16.60 -2.18
C PRO A 13 -48.18 -15.62 -3.28
N PRO A 14 -47.58 -16.12 -4.38
CA PRO A 14 -47.03 -15.28 -5.44
C PRO A 14 -48.13 -14.67 -6.34
N ALA A 15 -48.01 -13.36 -6.60
CA ALA A 15 -48.81 -12.63 -7.58
C ALA A 15 -48.23 -12.81 -9.01
N PRO A 16 -49.08 -12.70 -10.06
CA PRO A 16 -48.92 -13.44 -11.30
C PRO A 16 -48.05 -12.78 -12.37
N SER A 17 -47.38 -13.64 -13.15
CA SER A 17 -46.73 -13.37 -14.41
C SER A 17 -47.71 -12.87 -15.48
N THR A 18 -47.50 -11.67 -16.02
CA THR A 18 -48.14 -11.23 -17.27
C THR A 18 -47.19 -11.40 -18.44
N THR A 19 -47.23 -12.57 -19.05
CA THR A 19 -46.76 -12.81 -20.42
C THR A 19 -47.86 -12.34 -21.38
N HIS A 20 -47.59 -11.30 -22.17
CA HIS A 20 -48.49 -10.92 -23.27
C HIS A 20 -47.84 -11.23 -24.62
N ARG A 21 -48.30 -12.33 -25.20
CA ARG A 21 -48.17 -12.71 -26.60
C ARG A 21 -49.48 -12.36 -27.29
N PRO A 22 -49.47 -11.78 -28.50
CA PRO A 22 -50.57 -11.98 -29.42
C PRO A 22 -50.09 -12.71 -30.69
N ARG A 23 -50.74 -13.85 -30.96
CA ARG A 23 -50.82 -14.50 -32.26
C ARG A 23 -52.27 -14.39 -32.74
N GLY A 24 -52.45 -14.11 -34.04
CA GLY A 24 -53.69 -14.39 -34.77
C GLY A 24 -54.23 -13.16 -35.49
N THR A 25 -53.80 -12.91 -36.73
CA THR A 25 -54.47 -13.35 -37.98
C THR A 25 -55.91 -12.85 -38.15
N ARG A 26 -56.12 -12.02 -39.18
CA ARG A 26 -57.28 -12.00 -40.11
C ARG A 26 -57.00 -10.91 -41.16
N ARG A 27 -56.64 -11.32 -42.37
CA ARG A 27 -57.53 -11.52 -43.54
C ARG A 27 -58.01 -10.19 -44.13
N ALA A 28 -57.44 -9.87 -45.28
CA ALA A 28 -57.97 -8.96 -46.29
C ALA A 28 -59.39 -9.35 -46.73
N PRO A 29 -60.11 -8.41 -47.34
CA PRO A 29 -60.81 -8.74 -48.57
C PRO A 29 -60.49 -7.75 -49.70
N ALA A 30 -60.18 -8.34 -50.85
CA ALA A 30 -60.30 -7.72 -52.15
C ALA A 30 -61.80 -7.48 -52.44
N VAL A 31 -62.15 -6.31 -52.98
CA VAL A 31 -63.46 -6.09 -53.62
C VAL A 31 -63.23 -5.60 -55.05
N LEU A 32 -63.82 -6.42 -55.91
CA LEU A 32 -63.99 -6.41 -57.36
C LEU A 32 -64.55 -5.08 -57.89
N ALA A 33 -63.89 -4.49 -58.88
CA ALA A 33 -64.40 -3.37 -59.66
C ALA A 33 -65.32 -3.87 -60.78
N LEU A 34 -66.49 -3.25 -60.90
CA LEU A 34 -67.50 -3.51 -61.92
C LEU A 34 -67.20 -2.67 -63.17
N VAL A 35 -67.21 -3.34 -64.33
CA VAL A 35 -67.07 -2.79 -65.67
C VAL A 35 -68.40 -2.22 -66.14
N THR A 36 -68.42 -0.98 -66.62
CA THR A 36 -69.44 -0.47 -67.55
C THR A 36 -68.77 0.36 -68.64
N LEU A 37 -68.85 -0.14 -69.88
CA LEU A 37 -68.59 0.56 -71.13
C LEU A 37 -69.66 1.64 -71.36
N LEU A 38 -69.24 2.83 -71.81
CA LEU A 38 -70.02 3.66 -72.73
C LEU A 38 -69.05 4.48 -73.60
N ALA A 39 -69.20 4.30 -74.91
CA ALA A 39 -68.47 4.98 -75.96
C ALA A 39 -69.04 6.38 -76.20
N GLY A 40 -68.16 7.34 -76.45
CA GLY A 40 -68.51 8.68 -76.93
C GLY A 40 -67.26 9.34 -77.51
N ALA A 41 -67.14 9.34 -78.83
CA ALA A 41 -66.10 10.05 -79.56
C ALA A 41 -66.41 11.56 -79.60
N GLY A 42 -65.44 12.39 -79.23
CA GLY A 42 -65.50 13.84 -79.33
C GLY A 42 -64.10 14.43 -79.10
N ALA A 43 -63.65 15.25 -80.04
CA ALA A 43 -62.27 15.65 -80.22
C ALA A 43 -61.73 16.64 -79.16
N GLY A 44 -60.44 16.46 -78.80
CA GLY A 44 -59.47 17.52 -78.56
C GLY A 44 -59.74 18.56 -77.46
N ALA A 45 -59.28 18.29 -76.24
CA ALA A 45 -58.59 19.27 -75.40
C ALA A 45 -57.72 18.50 -74.41
N ALA A 46 -56.43 18.87 -74.33
CA ALA A 46 -55.45 18.22 -73.47
C ALA A 46 -55.91 18.22 -72.00
N SER A 47 -55.75 17.08 -71.36
CA SER A 47 -55.96 16.86 -69.93
C SER A 47 -55.04 17.77 -69.10
N ALA A 48 -55.62 18.70 -68.35
CA ALA A 48 -54.98 19.18 -67.12
C ALA A 48 -55.52 18.32 -65.98
N ALA A 49 -54.73 17.33 -65.55
CA ALA A 49 -54.97 16.70 -64.25
C ALA A 49 -54.95 17.80 -63.16
N PRO A 50 -55.76 17.72 -62.10
CA PRO A 50 -55.57 18.57 -60.94
C PRO A 50 -54.20 18.25 -60.35
N PHE A 51 -53.25 19.16 -60.56
CA PHE A 51 -51.86 19.04 -60.13
C PHE A 51 -51.78 19.25 -58.62
N ASP A 52 -51.11 18.34 -57.90
CA ASP A 52 -50.94 18.38 -56.45
C ASP A 52 -49.90 19.45 -56.07
N PRO A 53 -50.27 20.53 -55.36
CA PRO A 53 -49.41 21.68 -55.09
C PRO A 53 -48.32 21.41 -54.02
N ALA A 54 -48.19 20.17 -53.56
CA ALA A 54 -47.01 19.70 -52.82
C ALA A 54 -45.75 19.54 -53.72
N SER A 55 -45.76 20.08 -54.94
CA SER A 55 -44.63 20.07 -55.87
C SER A 55 -43.42 20.82 -55.31
N GLU A 56 -42.63 20.04 -54.57
CA GLU A 56 -41.24 20.20 -54.15
C GLU A 56 -40.93 21.41 -53.26
N ILE A 57 -41.64 21.54 -52.14
CA ILE A 57 -41.13 22.33 -51.00
C ILE A 57 -40.00 21.52 -50.34
N VAL A 58 -38.77 21.99 -50.47
CA VAL A 58 -37.62 21.40 -49.78
C VAL A 58 -37.46 22.10 -48.43
N VAL A 59 -37.81 21.36 -47.39
CA VAL A 59 -37.71 21.79 -45.99
C VAL A 59 -36.42 21.28 -45.35
N PRO A 60 -35.77 22.08 -44.50
CA PRO A 60 -34.70 21.57 -43.65
C PRO A 60 -35.26 20.50 -42.69
N GLN A 61 -34.52 19.40 -42.51
CA GLN A 61 -34.97 18.27 -41.68
C GLN A 61 -35.07 18.63 -40.19
N THR A 62 -34.34 19.64 -39.74
CA THR A 62 -34.39 20.17 -38.37
C THR A 62 -34.18 21.68 -38.41
N VAL A 63 -34.99 22.42 -37.65
CA VAL A 63 -34.85 23.87 -37.49
C VAL A 63 -34.45 24.19 -36.06
N THR A 64 -33.43 25.03 -35.88
CA THR A 64 -33.05 25.53 -34.56
C THR A 64 -33.83 26.80 -34.24
N VAL A 65 -34.39 26.88 -33.04
CA VAL A 65 -35.08 28.08 -32.55
C VAL A 65 -34.20 29.33 -32.67
N GLY A 66 -34.79 30.45 -33.09
CA GLY A 66 -34.09 31.73 -33.21
C GLY A 66 -33.08 31.85 -34.36
N GLU A 67 -32.76 30.76 -35.07
CA GLU A 67 -31.87 30.78 -36.24
C GLU A 67 -32.66 30.83 -37.56
N PRO A 68 -32.18 31.55 -38.59
CA PRO A 68 -32.80 31.57 -39.90
C PRO A 68 -32.62 30.22 -40.60
N ALA A 69 -33.73 29.53 -40.87
CA ALA A 69 -33.76 28.27 -41.60
C ALA A 69 -34.19 28.49 -43.06
N PRO A 70 -33.43 28.01 -44.06
CA PRO A 70 -33.76 28.23 -45.46
C PRO A 70 -34.83 27.23 -45.94
N PHE A 71 -35.98 27.75 -46.35
CA PHE A 71 -37.04 27.02 -47.03
C PHE A 71 -36.94 27.31 -48.52
N LEU A 72 -36.78 26.26 -49.33
CA LEU A 72 -36.78 26.40 -50.79
C LEU A 72 -38.14 25.99 -51.33
N VAL A 73 -38.82 26.94 -51.97
CA VAL A 73 -40.18 26.77 -52.50
C VAL A 73 -40.12 26.92 -54.01
N THR A 74 -40.43 25.85 -54.74
CA THR A 74 -40.46 25.86 -56.20
C THR A 74 -41.90 26.08 -56.68
N CYS A 75 -42.14 27.22 -57.32
CA CYS A 75 -43.41 27.51 -57.98
C CYS A 75 -43.35 26.98 -59.42
N PRO A 76 -44.30 26.10 -59.84
CA PRO A 76 -44.17 25.34 -61.09
C PRO A 76 -44.38 26.17 -62.37
N ASP A 77 -45.09 27.30 -62.26
CA ASP A 77 -45.35 28.19 -63.38
C ASP A 77 -44.28 29.31 -63.39
N PRO A 78 -43.55 29.51 -64.51
CA PRO A 78 -42.48 30.49 -64.65
C PRO A 78 -42.95 31.94 -64.50
N SER A 79 -44.26 32.21 -64.54
CA SER A 79 -44.84 33.54 -64.31
C SER A 79 -44.94 33.94 -62.83
N ALA A 80 -44.54 33.07 -61.89
CA ALA A 80 -44.51 33.37 -60.46
C ALA A 80 -43.57 34.54 -60.16
N THR A 81 -44.10 35.60 -59.53
CA THR A 81 -43.33 36.82 -59.19
C THR A 81 -42.85 36.83 -57.74
N ALA A 82 -43.55 36.12 -56.86
CA ALA A 82 -43.24 36.05 -55.44
C ALA A 82 -43.83 34.78 -54.80
N ILE A 83 -43.45 34.54 -53.55
CA ILE A 83 -44.20 33.68 -52.62
C ILE A 83 -44.69 34.52 -51.44
N GLU A 84 -45.83 34.15 -50.86
CA GLU A 84 -46.28 34.64 -49.56
C GLU A 84 -46.38 33.48 -48.58
N TYR A 85 -45.86 33.66 -47.37
CA TYR A 85 -45.91 32.64 -46.33
C TYR A 85 -46.28 33.20 -44.96
N LEU A 86 -46.70 32.29 -44.07
CA LEU A 86 -46.88 32.53 -42.64
C LEU A 86 -46.60 31.23 -41.87
N THR A 87 -46.38 31.32 -40.56
CA THR A 87 -46.11 30.14 -39.72
C THR A 87 -47.08 30.04 -38.56
N SER A 88 -47.17 28.85 -37.96
CA SER A 88 -47.92 28.63 -36.71
C SER A 88 -47.52 29.54 -35.54
N GLN A 89 -46.30 30.08 -35.56
CA GLN A 89 -45.75 30.91 -34.49
C GLN A 89 -45.73 32.39 -34.87
N ASN A 90 -45.97 32.72 -36.13
CA ASN A 90 -46.12 34.08 -36.63
C ASN A 90 -47.12 34.08 -37.80
N THR A 91 -48.40 34.23 -37.47
CA THR A 91 -49.51 34.10 -38.42
C THR A 91 -49.87 35.40 -39.14
N SER A 92 -49.31 36.56 -38.72
CA SER A 92 -49.60 37.88 -39.31
C SER A 92 -48.55 38.93 -38.96
N PRO A 93 -48.13 39.80 -39.91
CA PRO A 93 -48.53 39.81 -41.32
C PRO A 93 -47.91 38.65 -42.11
N ARG A 94 -48.47 38.37 -43.29
CA ARG A 94 -47.85 37.46 -44.26
C ARG A 94 -46.53 38.04 -44.73
N VAL A 95 -45.52 37.19 -44.89
CA VAL A 95 -44.21 37.58 -45.39
C VAL A 95 -44.16 37.29 -46.88
N ARG A 96 -43.88 38.33 -47.67
CA ARG A 96 -43.71 38.24 -49.13
C ARG A 96 -42.23 38.15 -49.47
N VAL A 97 -41.86 37.16 -50.27
CA VAL A 97 -40.49 36.97 -50.76
C VAL A 97 -40.50 37.07 -52.28
N GLU A 98 -39.73 38.02 -52.78
CA GLU A 98 -39.59 38.32 -54.21
C GLU A 98 -38.19 37.92 -54.70
N ASN A 99 -37.92 38.04 -56.00
CA ASN A 99 -36.64 37.69 -56.65
C ASN A 99 -36.32 36.17 -56.63
N GLY A 100 -37.23 35.37 -57.15
CA GLY A 100 -36.99 33.94 -57.37
C GLY A 100 -35.98 33.67 -58.51
N VAL A 101 -35.36 32.50 -58.48
CA VAL A 101 -34.40 32.04 -59.49
C VAL A 101 -35.09 31.04 -60.41
N ALA A 102 -34.96 31.23 -61.73
CA ALA A 102 -35.50 30.28 -62.70
C ALA A 102 -34.78 28.92 -62.61
N VAL A 103 -35.55 27.83 -62.57
CA VAL A 103 -35.07 26.45 -62.50
C VAL A 103 -35.83 25.59 -63.51
N ASP A 104 -35.30 24.40 -63.82
CA ASP A 104 -36.04 23.43 -64.65
C ASP A 104 -37.34 23.04 -63.94
N GLY A 105 -38.48 23.46 -64.50
CA GLY A 105 -39.80 23.23 -63.90
C GLY A 105 -40.40 24.40 -63.13
N GLY A 106 -39.83 25.62 -63.18
CA GLY A 106 -40.51 26.83 -62.68
C GLY A 106 -39.58 27.92 -62.12
N VAL A 107 -40.00 28.57 -61.04
CA VAL A 107 -39.21 29.58 -60.29
C VAL A 107 -39.05 29.13 -58.84
N GLN A 108 -37.81 29.08 -58.34
CA GLN A 108 -37.51 28.73 -56.96
C GLN A 108 -37.26 29.98 -56.11
N PHE A 109 -37.89 30.03 -54.94
CA PHE A 109 -37.74 31.09 -53.95
C PHE A 109 -37.09 30.55 -52.68
N ARG A 110 -36.26 31.37 -52.04
CA ARG A 110 -35.64 31.07 -50.75
C ARG A 110 -36.26 31.95 -49.66
N ALA A 111 -36.93 31.35 -48.70
CA ALA A 111 -37.40 32.02 -47.50
C ALA A 111 -36.53 31.62 -46.31
N ASP A 112 -35.79 32.56 -45.73
CA ASP A 112 -35.08 32.35 -44.47
C ASP A 112 -36.05 32.61 -43.31
N VAL A 113 -36.58 31.55 -42.71
CA VAL A 113 -37.66 31.59 -41.71
C VAL A 113 -37.09 31.40 -40.32
N VAL A 114 -37.48 32.25 -39.36
CA VAL A 114 -37.09 32.14 -37.95
C VAL A 114 -38.30 31.71 -37.12
N PHE A 115 -38.12 30.69 -36.29
CA PHE A 115 -39.13 30.23 -35.34
C PHE A 115 -38.74 30.65 -33.91
N PRO A 116 -39.59 31.39 -33.17
CA PRO A 116 -39.27 31.88 -31.83
C PRO A 116 -39.35 30.81 -30.72
N ASP A 117 -40.11 29.73 -30.92
CA ASP A 117 -40.31 28.67 -29.93
C ASP A 117 -39.87 27.30 -30.47
N ALA A 118 -39.12 26.53 -29.69
CA ALA A 118 -38.79 25.14 -30.02
C ALA A 118 -39.95 24.18 -29.69
N ARG A 119 -40.91 24.09 -30.62
CA ARG A 119 -42.01 23.13 -30.61
C ARG A 119 -42.40 22.78 -32.04
N SER A 120 -43.19 21.72 -32.22
CA SER A 120 -43.82 21.41 -33.50
C SER A 120 -44.52 22.65 -34.04
N ALA A 121 -44.20 22.98 -35.28
CA ALA A 121 -44.68 24.16 -35.98
C ALA A 121 -45.13 23.77 -37.37
N TRP A 122 -45.89 24.65 -38.02
CA TRP A 122 -46.18 24.52 -39.43
C TRP A 122 -45.79 25.77 -40.21
N PHE A 123 -45.38 25.57 -41.46
CA PHE A 123 -45.08 26.58 -42.46
C PHE A 123 -46.13 26.48 -43.57
N GLN A 124 -46.80 27.59 -43.86
CA GLN A 124 -47.84 27.63 -44.88
C GLN A 124 -47.49 28.68 -45.94
N VAL A 125 -47.52 28.30 -47.21
CA VAL A 125 -47.02 29.14 -48.32
C VAL A 125 -47.94 29.08 -49.53
N ALA A 126 -47.96 30.14 -50.33
CA ALA A 126 -48.56 30.16 -51.66
C ALA A 126 -47.70 30.92 -52.67
N CYS A 127 -47.78 30.52 -53.93
CA CYS A 127 -47.19 31.22 -55.06
C CYS A 127 -48.06 32.42 -55.48
N VAL A 128 -47.41 33.52 -55.86
CA VAL A 128 -48.06 34.74 -56.31
C VAL A 128 -47.86 34.91 -57.81
N TYR A 129 -48.98 35.10 -58.52
CA TYR A 129 -49.02 35.36 -59.96
C TYR A 129 -49.69 36.72 -60.18
N GLY A 130 -48.91 37.74 -60.51
CA GLY A 130 -49.39 39.12 -60.53
C GLY A 130 -49.51 39.73 -59.12
N GLU A 131 -50.68 40.26 -58.76
CA GLU A 131 -50.89 40.98 -57.50
C GLU A 131 -51.41 40.11 -56.34
N PHE A 132 -52.02 38.94 -56.63
CA PHE A 132 -52.68 38.12 -55.63
C PHE A 132 -52.08 36.69 -55.55
N PRO A 133 -52.00 36.09 -54.35
CA PRO A 133 -51.64 34.69 -54.20
C PRO A 133 -52.72 33.82 -54.85
N ALA A 134 -52.31 32.82 -55.64
CA ALA A 134 -53.24 31.91 -56.31
C ALA A 134 -53.15 30.49 -55.72
N GLY A 135 -54.25 29.73 -55.84
CA GLY A 135 -54.28 28.31 -55.48
C GLY A 135 -54.44 28.03 -53.98
N SER A 136 -54.20 26.77 -53.60
CA SER A 136 -54.19 26.34 -52.21
C SER A 136 -52.87 26.66 -51.53
N TRP A 137 -52.92 26.81 -50.21
CA TRP A 137 -51.77 27.11 -49.36
C TRP A 137 -51.30 25.83 -48.67
N PRO A 138 -50.40 25.03 -49.28
CA PRO A 138 -49.89 23.82 -48.65
C PRO A 138 -49.27 24.12 -47.29
N VAL A 139 -49.47 23.19 -46.36
CA VAL A 139 -48.92 23.23 -45.00
C VAL A 139 -47.82 22.19 -44.90
N VAL A 140 -46.66 22.61 -44.40
CA VAL A 140 -45.53 21.73 -44.11
C VAL A 140 -45.30 21.73 -42.60
N GLU A 141 -45.36 20.56 -41.99
CA GLU A 141 -45.00 20.38 -40.58
C GLU A 141 -43.49 20.40 -40.40
N VAL A 142 -43.03 21.07 -39.34
CA VAL A 142 -41.62 21.27 -39.04
C VAL A 142 -41.41 21.05 -37.54
N GLU A 143 -40.37 20.29 -37.19
CA GLU A 143 -39.93 20.15 -35.80
C GLU A 143 -38.86 21.21 -35.50
N VAL A 144 -39.23 22.21 -34.68
CA VAL A 144 -38.28 23.23 -34.19
C VAL A 144 -37.66 22.73 -32.90
N GLN A 145 -36.34 22.63 -32.88
CA GLN A 145 -35.55 22.15 -31.76
C GLN A 145 -34.81 23.31 -31.07
N GLY A 146 -34.61 23.19 -29.76
CA GLY A 146 -33.75 24.12 -29.02
C GLY A 146 -32.28 24.00 -29.44
N HIS A 147 -31.46 24.98 -29.09
CA HIS A 147 -30.01 24.87 -29.27
C HIS A 147 -29.48 23.64 -28.53
N ALA A 148 -28.59 22.90 -29.19
CA ALA A 148 -27.91 21.78 -28.55
C ALA A 148 -27.06 22.28 -27.38
N THR A 149 -26.96 21.47 -26.33
CA THR A 149 -26.15 21.77 -25.15
C THR A 149 -25.17 20.65 -24.87
N THR A 150 -24.03 21.01 -24.28
CA THR A 150 -23.06 20.06 -23.73
C THR A 150 -22.98 20.31 -22.24
N THR A 151 -23.23 19.28 -21.44
CA THR A 151 -23.07 19.32 -19.98
C THR A 151 -21.77 18.63 -19.61
N ASP A 152 -20.90 19.34 -18.91
CA ASP A 152 -19.67 18.82 -18.31
C ASP A 152 -19.83 18.73 -16.78
N LEU A 153 -19.33 17.64 -16.20
CA LEU A 153 -19.34 17.39 -14.77
C LEU A 153 -17.90 17.27 -14.28
N ARG A 154 -17.48 18.19 -13.41
CA ARG A 154 -16.14 18.20 -12.83
C ARG A 154 -16.22 17.92 -11.33
N ILE A 155 -15.49 16.92 -10.87
CA ILE A 155 -15.35 16.61 -9.44
C ILE A 155 -14.10 17.32 -8.89
N THR A 156 -14.22 17.91 -7.71
CA THR A 156 -13.16 18.66 -7.03
C THR A 156 -12.74 17.94 -5.76
N GLY A 157 -11.47 17.49 -5.70
CA GLY A 157 -10.88 16.80 -4.54
C GLY A 157 -11.26 15.32 -4.39
N PRO A 158 -10.61 14.59 -3.46
CA PRO A 158 -10.99 13.22 -3.13
C PRO A 158 -12.33 13.20 -2.36
N ALA A 159 -13.12 12.13 -2.53
CA ALA A 159 -14.29 11.93 -1.70
C ALA A 159 -13.85 11.70 -0.25
N GLN A 160 -14.33 12.53 0.68
CA GLN A 160 -14.00 12.40 2.10
C GLN A 160 -15.23 11.92 2.87
N GLY A 161 -15.18 10.72 3.45
CA GLY A 161 -16.28 10.20 4.27
C GLY A 161 -17.63 10.13 3.54
N GLY A 162 -17.62 9.90 2.22
CA GLY A 162 -18.84 9.92 1.39
C GLY A 162 -19.34 11.30 0.96
N ARG A 163 -18.53 12.37 1.15
CA ARG A 163 -18.78 13.72 0.64
C ARG A 163 -18.08 13.93 -0.71
N VAL A 164 -18.79 14.46 -1.69
CA VAL A 164 -18.26 14.79 -3.03
C VAL A 164 -18.67 16.20 -3.42
N SER A 165 -17.70 17.03 -3.81
CA SER A 165 -17.93 18.40 -4.30
C SER A 165 -17.46 18.55 -5.74
N GLY A 166 -17.99 19.54 -6.46
CA GLY A 166 -17.64 19.78 -7.85
C GLY A 166 -18.42 20.93 -8.48
N ASP A 167 -18.29 21.03 -9.80
CA ASP A 167 -19.00 22.00 -10.62
C ASP A 167 -19.64 21.30 -11.82
N VAL A 168 -20.85 21.73 -12.17
CA VAL A 168 -21.50 21.39 -13.44
C VAL A 168 -21.42 22.61 -14.35
N THR A 169 -20.94 22.43 -15.58
CA THR A 169 -20.88 23.50 -16.59
C THR A 169 -21.69 23.08 -17.80
N VAL A 170 -22.59 23.95 -18.27
CA VAL A 170 -23.42 23.73 -19.45
C VAL A 170 -23.10 24.79 -20.50
N THR A 171 -22.77 24.34 -21.71
CA THR A 171 -22.39 25.21 -22.82
C THR A 171 -23.29 25.00 -24.03
N SER A 172 -23.43 26.03 -24.86
CA SER A 172 -24.16 25.99 -26.13
C SER A 172 -23.59 27.01 -27.11
N ALA A 173 -23.72 26.75 -28.41
CA ALA A 173 -23.46 27.77 -29.43
C ALA A 173 -24.53 28.88 -29.45
N GLY A 174 -25.74 28.59 -28.93
CA GLY A 174 -26.86 29.54 -28.84
C GLY A 174 -26.82 30.48 -27.64
N GLY A 175 -25.63 30.78 -27.09
CA GLY A 175 -25.46 31.61 -25.89
C GLY A 175 -25.40 30.82 -24.58
N ILE A 176 -25.61 31.52 -23.46
CA ILE A 176 -25.44 30.99 -22.10
C ILE A 176 -26.72 30.25 -21.66
N PRO A 177 -26.65 28.92 -21.42
CA PRO A 177 -27.81 28.14 -21.00
C PRO A 177 -28.35 28.57 -19.62
N GLN A 178 -29.67 28.70 -19.51
CA GLN A 178 -30.40 29.06 -18.28
C GLN A 178 -31.26 27.89 -17.81
N GLY A 179 -31.24 27.60 -16.52
CA GLY A 179 -32.03 26.51 -15.93
C GLY A 179 -31.33 25.84 -14.77
N GLN A 180 -31.52 24.53 -14.65
CA GLN A 180 -31.04 23.75 -13.52
C GLN A 180 -30.20 22.55 -13.99
N ALA A 181 -29.29 22.10 -13.15
CA ALA A 181 -28.64 20.81 -13.29
C ALA A 181 -29.14 19.85 -12.20
N GLN A 182 -29.66 18.70 -12.61
CA GLN A 182 -30.05 17.61 -11.71
C GLN A 182 -28.89 16.62 -11.61
N LEU A 183 -28.39 16.40 -10.40
CA LEU A 183 -27.34 15.45 -10.07
C LEU A 183 -27.99 14.08 -9.81
N LEU A 184 -27.45 13.05 -10.45
CA LEU A 184 -27.90 11.67 -10.32
C LEU A 184 -26.78 10.82 -9.74
N VAL A 185 -27.11 9.93 -8.80
CA VAL A 185 -26.21 8.90 -8.26
C VAL A 185 -26.79 7.53 -8.61
N GLY A 186 -26.04 6.71 -9.34
CA GLY A 186 -26.52 5.41 -9.84
C GLY A 186 -27.77 5.53 -10.71
N GLY A 187 -27.91 6.64 -11.44
CA GLY A 187 -29.08 6.95 -12.28
C GLY A 187 -30.31 7.48 -11.53
N SER A 188 -30.26 7.61 -10.20
CA SER A 188 -31.35 8.19 -9.40
C SER A 188 -31.07 9.64 -9.06
N PRO A 189 -32.03 10.56 -9.21
CA PRO A 189 -31.82 11.97 -8.88
C PRO A 189 -31.67 12.16 -7.37
N VAL A 190 -30.59 12.84 -6.95
CA VAL A 190 -30.27 13.08 -5.53
C VAL A 190 -30.28 14.55 -5.15
N ARG A 191 -29.98 15.45 -6.08
CA ARG A 191 -29.92 16.89 -5.85
C ARG A 191 -30.18 17.67 -7.14
N THR A 192 -30.70 18.88 -7.03
CA THR A 192 -30.81 19.83 -8.15
C THR A 192 -30.19 21.15 -7.74
N VAL A 193 -29.44 21.77 -8.66
CA VAL A 193 -28.76 23.06 -8.48
C VAL A 193 -29.13 24.01 -9.62
N GLU A 194 -29.23 25.31 -9.32
CA GLU A 194 -29.48 26.34 -10.34
C GLU A 194 -28.18 26.79 -11.00
N LEU A 195 -28.22 26.95 -12.33
CA LEU A 195 -27.09 27.46 -13.10
C LEU A 195 -27.04 28.98 -13.02
N VAL A 196 -25.85 29.51 -12.72
CA VAL A 196 -25.51 30.93 -12.82
C VAL A 196 -24.42 31.06 -13.89
N ASP A 197 -24.70 31.84 -14.93
CA ASP A 197 -23.82 32.00 -16.09
C ASP A 197 -23.37 30.68 -16.74
N GLY A 198 -24.26 29.68 -16.76
CA GLY A 198 -24.01 28.36 -17.32
C GLY A 198 -23.27 27.39 -16.40
N THR A 199 -22.96 27.78 -15.15
CA THR A 199 -22.22 26.93 -14.20
C THR A 199 -22.96 26.83 -12.86
N ALA A 200 -22.85 25.68 -12.18
CA ALA A 200 -23.38 25.49 -10.83
C ALA A 200 -22.42 24.64 -9.97
N PRO A 201 -21.96 25.16 -8.81
CA PRO A 201 -21.25 24.33 -7.84
C PRO A 201 -22.22 23.37 -7.16
N PHE A 202 -21.73 22.21 -6.74
CA PHE A 202 -22.51 21.24 -5.97
C PHE A 202 -21.69 20.56 -4.88
N GLU A 203 -22.43 19.98 -3.95
CA GLU A 203 -21.93 19.14 -2.87
C GLU A 203 -22.95 18.03 -2.60
N LEU A 204 -22.46 16.80 -2.46
CA LEU A 204 -23.26 15.62 -2.13
C LEU A 204 -22.67 14.99 -0.87
N ASP A 205 -23.55 14.57 0.03
CA ASP A 205 -23.23 14.01 1.33
C ASP A 205 -23.92 12.67 1.55
N GLY A 206 -23.39 11.87 2.48
CA GLY A 206 -24.02 10.61 2.88
C GLY A 206 -23.94 9.52 1.82
N LEU A 207 -23.01 9.62 0.86
CA LEU A 207 -22.77 8.56 -0.10
C LEU A 207 -22.06 7.38 0.59
N SER A 208 -22.62 6.18 0.44
CA SER A 208 -22.08 4.95 1.03
C SER A 208 -21.68 3.96 -0.06
N GLY A 209 -20.64 3.16 0.20
CA GLY A 209 -20.10 2.17 -0.74
C GLY A 209 -18.63 2.40 -1.02
N SER A 210 -18.01 1.60 -1.89
CA SER A 210 -16.62 1.78 -2.31
C SER A 210 -16.47 2.80 -3.44
N SER A 211 -17.52 3.02 -4.24
CA SER A 211 -17.59 4.03 -5.29
C SER A 211 -19.03 4.50 -5.53
N ALA A 212 -19.16 5.68 -6.14
CA ALA A 212 -20.41 6.25 -6.62
C ALA A 212 -20.28 6.63 -8.10
N THR A 213 -21.31 6.34 -8.89
CA THR A 213 -21.42 6.84 -10.28
C THR A 213 -22.29 8.07 -10.29
N ILE A 214 -21.73 9.21 -10.68
CA ILE A 214 -22.39 10.53 -10.67
C ILE A 214 -22.57 11.02 -12.11
N GLU A 215 -23.77 11.49 -12.43
CA GLU A 215 -24.09 12.17 -13.68
C GLU A 215 -24.77 13.51 -13.38
N ALA A 216 -24.64 14.48 -14.28
CA ALA A 216 -25.41 15.71 -14.25
C ALA A 216 -26.30 15.79 -15.49
N ARG A 217 -27.60 15.96 -15.28
CA ARG A 217 -28.59 16.20 -16.34
C ARG A 217 -29.02 17.66 -16.32
N TYR A 218 -28.80 18.36 -17.43
CA TYR A 218 -29.30 19.71 -17.60
C TYR A 218 -30.80 19.72 -17.88
N LEU A 219 -31.53 20.53 -17.12
CA LEU A 219 -32.95 20.80 -17.20
C LEU A 219 -33.15 22.27 -17.60
N PRO A 220 -33.47 22.57 -18.87
CA PRO A 220 -33.61 23.95 -19.34
C PRO A 220 -34.82 24.63 -18.72
N ALA A 221 -34.73 25.94 -18.47
CA ALA A 221 -35.84 26.75 -17.94
C ALA A 221 -37.00 26.93 -18.94
N GLY A 222 -36.76 26.65 -20.23
CA GLY A 222 -37.73 26.81 -21.31
C GLY A 222 -37.33 25.97 -22.54
N SER A 223 -37.84 26.33 -23.71
CA SER A 223 -37.64 25.55 -24.95
C SER A 223 -36.38 25.96 -25.75
N THR A 224 -35.72 27.07 -25.38
CA THR A 224 -34.57 27.62 -26.10
C THR A 224 -33.39 26.64 -26.20
N TYR A 225 -33.21 25.78 -25.19
CA TYR A 225 -32.12 24.82 -25.11
C TYR A 225 -32.65 23.40 -24.97
N ARG A 226 -31.89 22.43 -25.47
CA ARG A 226 -32.17 21.00 -25.27
C ARG A 226 -31.54 20.49 -23.98
N THR A 227 -32.19 19.50 -23.37
CA THR A 227 -31.60 18.72 -22.27
C THR A 227 -30.35 18.00 -22.76
N SER A 228 -29.30 17.97 -21.93
CA SER A 228 -28.13 17.12 -22.13
C SER A 228 -27.78 16.44 -20.81
N THR A 229 -26.98 15.39 -20.88
CA THR A 229 -26.48 14.69 -19.69
C THR A 229 -24.97 14.56 -19.85
N SER A 230 -24.23 14.79 -18.76
CA SER A 230 -22.80 14.60 -18.74
C SER A 230 -22.43 13.14 -19.00
N THR A 231 -21.16 12.89 -19.29
CA THR A 231 -20.61 11.55 -19.09
C THR A 231 -20.67 11.18 -17.61
N ALA A 232 -20.78 9.88 -17.32
CA ALA A 232 -20.80 9.38 -15.95
C ALA A 232 -19.40 9.45 -15.33
N ALA A 233 -19.29 10.11 -14.18
CA ALA A 233 -18.08 10.15 -13.37
C ALA A 233 -18.14 9.05 -12.29
N VAL A 234 -17.16 8.13 -12.30
CA VAL A 234 -17.03 7.11 -11.25
C VAL A 234 -16.09 7.64 -10.17
N VAL A 235 -16.64 7.96 -9.00
CA VAL A 235 -15.91 8.53 -7.87
C VAL A 235 -15.67 7.46 -6.82
N PRO A 236 -14.41 7.11 -6.49
CA PRO A 236 -14.14 6.25 -5.34
C PRO A 236 -14.54 7.01 -4.06
N LEU A 237 -15.38 6.39 -3.23
CA LEU A 237 -15.80 6.99 -1.95
C LEU A 237 -14.79 6.71 -0.83
N VAL A 238 -13.95 5.70 -1.05
CA VAL A 238 -12.89 5.26 -0.15
C VAL A 238 -11.56 5.49 -0.85
N VAL A 239 -10.71 6.34 -0.30
CA VAL A 239 -9.41 6.70 -0.87
C VAL A 239 -8.36 5.68 -0.44
N ARG A 240 -7.43 5.29 -1.31
CA ARG A 240 -6.32 4.42 -0.92
C ARG A 240 -5.21 5.24 -0.23
N PRO A 241 -4.85 4.95 1.03
CA PRO A 241 -3.71 5.57 1.68
C PRO A 241 -2.40 4.86 1.31
N THR A 242 -1.28 5.49 1.63
CA THR A 242 0.06 4.90 1.58
C THR A 242 0.45 4.45 2.98
N VAL A 243 0.87 3.19 3.12
CA VAL A 243 1.38 2.61 4.38
C VAL A 243 2.88 2.35 4.25
N THR A 244 3.66 2.83 5.22
CA THR A 244 5.11 2.58 5.28
C THR A 244 5.46 1.90 6.59
N LEU A 245 6.01 0.70 6.50
CA LEU A 245 6.52 -0.07 7.64
C LEU A 245 7.96 0.38 7.96
N THR A 246 8.23 0.55 9.26
CA THR A 246 9.58 0.68 9.82
C THR A 246 9.80 -0.48 10.78
N ALA A 247 10.77 -1.33 10.44
CA ALA A 247 11.18 -2.49 11.22
C ALA A 247 12.71 -2.50 11.36
N PRO A 248 13.27 -2.98 12.49
CA PRO A 248 14.70 -3.20 12.62
C PRO A 248 15.17 -4.33 11.70
N ALA A 249 16.41 -4.25 11.20
CA ALA A 249 16.99 -5.31 10.35
C ALA A 249 17.32 -6.58 11.16
N SER A 250 17.78 -6.42 12.39
CA SER A 250 18.05 -7.52 13.32
C SER A 250 17.65 -7.17 14.75
N VAL A 251 17.29 -8.20 15.51
CA VAL A 251 16.90 -8.14 16.93
C VAL A 251 17.39 -9.39 17.65
N TYR A 252 17.34 -9.38 18.99
CA TYR A 252 17.67 -10.55 19.80
C TYR A 252 16.42 -11.26 20.30
N THR A 253 16.47 -12.59 20.37
CA THR A 253 15.41 -13.41 20.95
C THR A 253 15.02 -12.90 22.34
N SER A 254 13.74 -12.99 22.69
CA SER A 254 13.21 -12.61 24.02
C SER A 254 13.47 -11.17 24.47
N VAL A 255 14.02 -10.31 23.61
CA VAL A 255 14.14 -8.86 23.84
C VAL A 255 13.01 -8.16 23.08
N PRO A 256 12.22 -7.29 23.72
CA PRO A 256 11.19 -6.55 23.02
C PRO A 256 11.79 -5.57 22.01
N PHE A 257 11.22 -5.53 20.81
CA PHE A 257 11.55 -4.56 19.77
C PHE A 257 10.30 -3.86 19.26
N THR A 258 10.46 -2.70 18.63
CA THR A 258 9.34 -1.89 18.15
C THR A 258 9.14 -2.07 16.65
N LEU A 259 7.89 -2.28 16.25
CA LEU A 259 7.43 -2.07 14.88
C LEU A 259 6.62 -0.78 14.81
N SER A 260 6.80 -0.02 13.73
CA SER A 260 6.06 1.21 13.49
C SER A 260 5.52 1.23 12.06
N ALA A 261 4.28 1.68 11.89
CA ALA A 261 3.66 1.89 10.60
C ALA A 261 3.16 3.33 10.50
N ARG A 262 3.58 4.03 9.45
CA ARG A 262 3.05 5.36 9.11
C ARG A 262 2.02 5.22 8.00
N VAL A 263 0.83 5.77 8.21
CA VAL A 263 -0.27 5.80 7.24
C VAL A 263 -0.50 7.23 6.81
N THR A 264 -0.45 7.47 5.49
CA THR A 264 -0.59 8.82 4.91
C THR A 264 -1.68 8.81 3.85
N GLY A 265 -2.59 9.78 3.93
CA GLY A 265 -3.49 10.10 2.83
C GLY A 265 -2.75 10.86 1.71
N PRO A 266 -3.38 11.03 0.54
CA PRO A 266 -2.87 11.92 -0.49
C PRO A 266 -2.88 13.38 -0.01
N ASP A 267 -2.12 14.23 -0.72
CA ASP A 267 -1.88 15.62 -0.31
C ASP A 267 -3.19 16.39 -0.03
N GLY A 268 -3.22 17.06 1.13
CA GLY A 268 -4.40 17.80 1.61
C GLY A 268 -5.52 16.94 2.19
N GLY A 269 -5.35 15.61 2.27
CA GLY A 269 -6.30 14.69 2.91
C GLY A 269 -6.31 14.80 4.44
N ALA A 270 -7.42 14.40 5.06
CA ALA A 270 -7.52 14.26 6.51
C ALA A 270 -6.49 13.24 7.05
N VAL A 271 -6.01 13.41 8.28
CA VAL A 271 -5.08 12.45 8.90
C VAL A 271 -5.79 11.09 9.06
N PRO A 272 -5.22 9.98 8.55
CA PRO A 272 -5.82 8.65 8.69
C PRO A 272 -5.97 8.24 10.16
N THR A 273 -7.10 7.59 10.46
CA THR A 273 -7.47 7.09 11.81
C THR A 273 -7.67 5.58 11.77
N GLY A 274 -7.94 4.90 12.89
CA GLY A 274 -8.21 3.45 12.89
C GLY A 274 -7.02 2.62 13.34
N THR A 275 -6.90 1.39 12.84
CA THR A 275 -5.95 0.39 13.36
C THR A 275 -5.05 -0.21 12.28
N VAL A 276 -3.83 -0.55 12.68
CA VAL A 276 -2.85 -1.29 11.87
C VAL A 276 -2.54 -2.61 12.55
N ASP A 277 -2.61 -3.70 11.79
CA ASP A 277 -2.16 -5.01 12.21
C ASP A 277 -0.76 -5.28 11.65
N PHE A 278 0.14 -5.76 12.51
CA PHE A 278 1.47 -6.21 12.14
C PHE A 278 1.47 -7.72 12.04
N LEU A 279 1.83 -8.22 10.86
CA LEU A 279 1.82 -9.64 10.54
C LEU A 279 3.20 -10.07 10.05
N TYR A 280 3.49 -11.35 10.18
CA TYR A 280 4.62 -12.03 9.54
C TYR A 280 4.11 -13.28 8.82
N SER A 281 4.97 -13.94 8.03
CA SER A 281 4.79 -15.27 7.42
C SER A 281 3.35 -15.78 7.29
N GLU A 282 2.79 -15.81 6.08
CA GLU A 282 1.42 -16.28 5.81
C GLU A 282 0.31 -15.57 6.63
N GLY A 283 0.59 -14.41 7.25
CA GLY A 283 -0.40 -13.59 7.97
C GLY A 283 -0.52 -13.90 9.45
N ALA A 284 0.47 -14.56 10.05
CA ALA A 284 0.53 -14.77 11.50
C ALA A 284 0.67 -13.42 12.24
N PRO A 285 -0.05 -13.20 13.35
CA PRO A 285 -0.08 -11.90 14.02
C PRO A 285 1.16 -11.68 14.90
N LEU A 286 1.81 -10.53 14.75
CA LEU A 286 2.81 -9.99 15.68
C LEU A 286 2.21 -9.01 16.69
N GLY A 287 1.10 -8.36 16.33
CA GLY A 287 0.38 -7.42 17.18
C GLY A 287 -0.48 -6.46 16.38
N SER A 288 -1.18 -5.57 17.08
CA SER A 288 -1.98 -4.51 16.46
C SER A 288 -1.90 -3.23 17.29
N ALA A 289 -2.03 -2.10 16.61
CA ALA A 289 -1.96 -0.78 17.24
C ALA A 289 -2.91 0.22 16.57
N ALA A 290 -3.48 1.13 17.35
CA ALA A 290 -4.27 2.25 16.84
C ALA A 290 -3.35 3.35 16.30
N LEU A 291 -3.80 4.06 15.27
CA LEU A 291 -3.13 5.24 14.75
C LEU A 291 -3.26 6.41 15.72
N VAL A 292 -2.13 7.01 16.07
CA VAL A 292 -2.02 8.31 16.75
C VAL A 292 -1.21 9.21 15.84
N ASP A 293 -1.81 10.31 15.38
CA ASP A 293 -1.20 11.24 14.41
C ASP A 293 -0.65 10.56 13.14
N GLY A 294 -1.39 9.56 12.64
CA GLY A 294 -1.04 8.80 11.43
C GLY A 294 0.08 7.76 11.64
N VAL A 295 0.48 7.48 12.88
CA VAL A 295 1.49 6.46 13.21
C VAL A 295 0.93 5.44 14.20
N ALA A 296 1.12 4.15 13.90
CA ALA A 296 0.76 3.04 14.78
C ALA A 296 2.05 2.33 15.20
N THR A 297 2.25 2.11 16.50
CA THR A 297 3.44 1.45 17.05
C THR A 297 3.07 0.28 17.95
N THR A 298 3.82 -0.82 17.85
CA THR A 298 3.65 -1.99 18.71
C THR A 298 4.99 -2.52 19.18
N SER A 299 5.02 -3.07 20.41
CA SER A 299 6.17 -3.78 20.96
C SER A 299 5.97 -5.28 20.76
N VAL A 300 6.94 -5.93 20.15
CA VAL A 300 6.92 -7.36 19.79
C VAL A 300 8.08 -8.05 20.50
N VAL A 301 7.86 -9.28 20.96
CA VAL A 301 8.93 -10.16 21.46
C VAL A 301 8.98 -11.37 20.55
N ALA A 302 10.13 -11.61 19.91
CA ALA A 302 10.29 -12.76 19.04
C ALA A 302 10.28 -14.07 19.86
N PRO A 303 9.47 -15.07 19.47
CA PRO A 303 9.31 -16.31 20.25
C PRO A 303 10.52 -17.26 20.14
N ALA A 304 11.26 -17.21 19.03
CA ALA A 304 12.41 -18.07 18.77
C ALA A 304 13.44 -17.35 17.87
N ALA A 305 14.68 -17.82 17.89
CA ALA A 305 15.71 -17.39 16.93
C ALA A 305 15.36 -17.86 15.52
N GLY A 306 15.77 -17.11 14.51
CA GLY A 306 15.46 -17.38 13.11
C GLY A 306 15.21 -16.08 12.34
N VAL A 307 14.34 -16.13 11.34
CA VAL A 307 13.91 -14.94 10.59
C VAL A 307 12.40 -14.79 10.74
N LEU A 308 11.94 -13.58 11.03
CA LEU A 308 10.55 -13.21 10.81
C LEU A 308 10.46 -12.79 9.33
N ASP A 309 10.08 -13.74 8.48
CA ASP A 309 9.94 -13.49 7.05
C ASP A 309 8.64 -12.73 6.75
N ASP A 310 8.66 -11.90 5.71
CA ASP A 310 7.47 -11.24 5.16
C ASP A 310 6.71 -10.35 6.18
N VAL A 311 7.44 -9.65 7.06
CA VAL A 311 6.83 -8.69 8.00
C VAL A 311 6.14 -7.57 7.23
N VAL A 312 4.87 -7.36 7.53
CA VAL A 312 4.00 -6.40 6.84
C VAL A 312 3.09 -5.68 7.83
N ALA A 313 2.83 -4.41 7.58
CA ALA A 313 1.81 -3.63 8.27
C ALA A 313 0.56 -3.52 7.39
N VAL A 314 -0.60 -3.87 7.94
CA VAL A 314 -1.89 -3.85 7.25
C VAL A 314 -2.82 -2.87 7.96
N TYR A 315 -3.06 -1.73 7.32
CA TYR A 315 -4.06 -0.76 7.76
C TYR A 315 -5.47 -1.25 7.38
N ARG A 316 -6.40 -1.24 8.35
CA ARG A 316 -7.76 -1.80 8.18
C ARG A 316 -8.77 -0.83 7.55
N GLY A 317 -8.35 0.39 7.24
CA GLY A 317 -9.24 1.44 6.75
C GLY A 317 -9.93 2.22 7.87
N ASP A 318 -10.58 3.31 7.48
CA ASP A 318 -11.49 4.11 8.29
C ASP A 318 -12.66 4.62 7.42
N ALA A 319 -13.40 5.63 7.88
CA ALA A 319 -14.53 6.19 7.12
C ALA A 319 -14.10 6.89 5.81
N THR A 320 -12.84 7.29 5.68
CA THR A 320 -12.29 8.06 4.55
C THR A 320 -11.38 7.21 3.67
N TYR A 321 -10.58 6.34 4.30
CA TYR A 321 -9.51 5.57 3.67
C TYR A 321 -9.78 4.08 3.69
N GLY A 322 -9.42 3.40 2.61
CA GLY A 322 -9.57 1.96 2.48
C GLY A 322 -8.46 1.18 3.17
N ASP A 323 -8.58 -0.14 3.17
CA ASP A 323 -7.51 -1.01 3.61
C ASP A 323 -6.28 -0.89 2.69
N ALA A 324 -5.10 -0.97 3.28
CA ALA A 324 -3.83 -0.88 2.56
C ALA A 324 -2.72 -1.61 3.32
N GLY A 325 -1.78 -2.17 2.57
CA GLY A 325 -0.61 -2.86 3.12
C GLY A 325 0.69 -2.12 2.80
N SER A 326 1.69 -2.27 3.66
CA SER A 326 3.06 -1.84 3.37
C SER A 326 3.76 -2.79 2.38
N SER A 327 4.96 -2.41 1.94
CA SER A 327 5.95 -3.37 1.45
C SER A 327 6.35 -4.35 2.57
N ARG A 328 6.88 -5.50 2.18
CA ARG A 328 7.35 -6.53 3.10
C ARG A 328 8.80 -6.29 3.50
N ALA A 329 9.17 -6.72 4.70
CA ALA A 329 10.53 -6.68 5.22
C ALA A 329 10.82 -7.94 6.03
N ASP A 330 12.06 -8.39 6.03
CA ASP A 330 12.51 -9.51 6.86
C ASP A 330 13.23 -8.96 8.09
N VAL A 331 13.01 -9.59 9.24
CA VAL A 331 13.68 -9.24 10.51
C VAL A 331 14.45 -10.45 11.01
N LEU A 332 15.79 -10.33 11.07
CA LEU A 332 16.64 -11.37 11.61
C LEU A 332 16.54 -11.40 13.15
N VAL A 333 16.22 -12.55 13.72
CA VAL A 333 16.18 -12.78 15.16
C VAL A 333 17.38 -13.63 15.57
N GLU A 334 18.38 -12.98 16.15
CA GLU A 334 19.58 -13.62 16.64
C GLU A 334 19.37 -14.15 18.08
N PRO A 335 19.99 -15.28 18.46
CA PRO A 335 20.02 -15.69 19.86
C PRO A 335 20.70 -14.62 20.71
N ILE A 336 20.22 -14.41 21.95
CA ILE A 336 20.89 -13.46 22.85
C ILE A 336 22.34 -13.92 23.13
N PRO A 337 23.33 -13.02 23.04
CA PRO A 337 24.71 -13.34 23.36
C PRO A 337 24.90 -13.85 24.79
N VAL A 338 25.80 -14.82 24.97
CA VAL A 338 26.16 -15.41 26.28
C VAL A 338 26.74 -14.32 27.20
N PRO A 339 26.25 -14.14 28.43
CA PRO A 339 26.73 -13.08 29.31
C PRO A 339 28.18 -13.30 29.75
N VAL A 340 28.86 -12.23 30.17
CA VAL A 340 30.20 -12.32 30.74
C VAL A 340 30.10 -12.36 32.27
N VAL A 341 30.62 -13.42 32.87
CA VAL A 341 30.68 -13.59 34.34
C VAL A 341 32.10 -13.35 34.82
N THR A 342 32.27 -12.44 35.77
CA THR A 342 33.56 -12.17 36.42
C THR A 342 33.43 -12.32 37.94
N VAL A 343 34.52 -12.79 38.54
CA VAL A 343 34.65 -12.91 40.00
C VAL A 343 35.83 -12.04 40.43
N SER A 344 35.59 -11.19 41.41
CA SER A 344 36.61 -10.42 42.10
C SER A 344 36.69 -10.88 43.55
N ALA A 345 37.75 -11.62 43.87
CA ALA A 345 38.04 -12.12 45.20
C ALA A 345 39.54 -12.04 45.48
N PRO A 346 39.97 -11.92 46.75
CA PRO A 346 41.36 -12.06 47.10
C PRO A 346 41.85 -13.49 46.82
N THR A 347 43.10 -13.63 46.37
CA THR A 347 43.75 -14.92 46.10
C THR A 347 44.19 -15.65 47.37
N THR A 348 44.12 -14.98 48.53
CA THR A 348 44.38 -15.55 49.85
C THR A 348 43.25 -15.20 50.82
N ALA A 349 42.88 -16.14 51.67
CA ALA A 349 41.85 -15.95 52.70
C ALA A 349 42.24 -16.58 54.04
N GLY A 350 41.69 -16.03 55.12
CA GLY A 350 41.73 -16.66 56.44
C GLY A 350 40.69 -17.77 56.57
N THR A 351 40.78 -18.56 57.64
CA THR A 351 39.82 -19.66 57.90
C THR A 351 38.40 -19.17 58.24
N SER A 352 38.20 -17.88 58.49
CA SER A 352 36.89 -17.27 58.73
C SER A 352 35.99 -17.19 57.49
N GLY A 353 36.54 -17.43 56.30
CA GLY A 353 35.81 -17.40 55.02
C GLY A 353 36.34 -16.35 54.06
N LEU A 354 35.73 -16.32 52.86
CA LEU A 354 36.07 -15.44 51.75
C LEU A 354 34.90 -14.51 51.47
N THR A 355 35.17 -13.25 51.12
CA THR A 355 34.17 -12.36 50.49
C THR A 355 34.60 -12.10 49.06
N ALA A 356 33.68 -12.35 48.12
CA ALA A 356 33.88 -12.19 46.68
C ALA A 356 32.73 -11.37 46.09
N THR A 357 33.04 -10.57 45.07
CA THR A 357 32.02 -9.91 44.25
C THR A 357 31.92 -10.63 42.92
N VAL A 358 30.70 -11.05 42.56
CA VAL A 358 30.37 -11.64 41.26
C VAL A 358 29.66 -10.57 40.44
N GLN A 359 30.13 -10.33 39.22
CA GLN A 359 29.49 -9.44 38.27
C GLN A 359 29.12 -10.22 37.00
N VAL A 360 27.92 -9.98 36.49
CA VAL A 360 27.39 -10.58 35.26
C VAL A 360 26.95 -9.45 34.34
N ALA A 361 27.59 -9.35 33.18
CA ALA A 361 27.38 -8.26 32.23
C ALA A 361 26.87 -8.78 30.88
N ALA A 362 25.98 -8.02 30.25
CA ALA A 362 25.61 -8.22 28.87
C ALA A 362 26.83 -7.97 27.95
N PRO A 363 27.08 -8.78 26.91
CA PRO A 363 28.24 -8.58 26.02
C PRO A 363 28.09 -7.38 25.09
N THR A 364 26.84 -6.99 24.82
CA THR A 364 26.49 -5.96 23.85
C THR A 364 25.71 -4.86 24.56
N ALA A 365 26.08 -3.61 24.30
CA ALA A 365 25.39 -2.44 24.86
C ALA A 365 23.91 -2.39 24.42
N GLY A 366 23.03 -1.94 25.31
CA GLY A 366 21.59 -1.81 25.04
C GLY A 366 20.76 -3.07 25.31
N LEU A 367 21.41 -4.21 25.62
CA LEU A 367 20.73 -5.40 26.13
C LEU A 367 20.31 -5.24 27.60
N PRO A 368 19.28 -5.97 28.07
CA PRO A 368 18.83 -5.92 29.47
C PRO A 368 19.94 -6.31 30.44
N VAL A 369 19.97 -5.70 31.62
CA VAL A 369 20.96 -6.06 32.66
C VAL A 369 20.68 -7.47 33.18
N PRO A 370 21.67 -8.37 33.26
CA PRO A 370 21.49 -9.70 33.83
C PRO A 370 20.99 -9.66 35.28
N GLY A 371 19.96 -10.46 35.57
CA GLY A 371 19.42 -10.65 36.92
C GLY A 371 19.49 -12.12 37.33
N GLY A 372 18.83 -12.53 38.41
CA GLY A 372 18.74 -13.94 38.78
C GLY A 372 19.85 -14.41 39.73
N GLY A 373 20.10 -15.73 39.72
CA GLY A 373 20.95 -16.39 40.72
C GLY A 373 22.36 -16.67 40.23
N VAL A 374 23.33 -16.50 41.13
CA VAL A 374 24.71 -16.96 40.96
C VAL A 374 25.10 -17.89 42.10
N GLN A 375 26.00 -18.82 41.84
CA GLN A 375 26.61 -19.68 42.84
C GLN A 375 28.13 -19.46 42.84
N LEU A 376 28.67 -19.06 43.98
CA LEU A 376 30.12 -19.03 44.20
C LEU A 376 30.56 -20.43 44.66
N ILE A 377 31.38 -21.10 43.85
CA ILE A 377 31.81 -22.48 44.07
C ILE A 377 33.31 -22.47 44.37
N ILE A 378 33.66 -22.91 45.59
CA ILE A 378 35.04 -23.19 46.00
C ILE A 378 35.20 -24.70 46.03
N TYR A 379 36.21 -25.23 45.35
CA TYR A 379 36.39 -26.66 45.19
C TYR A 379 37.86 -27.05 45.18
N VAL A 380 38.14 -28.31 45.47
CA VAL A 380 39.49 -28.88 45.31
C VAL A 380 39.53 -29.64 43.98
N PRO A 381 40.48 -29.35 43.08
CA PRO A 381 40.61 -30.06 41.81
C PRO A 381 40.60 -31.58 41.99
N GLY A 382 39.71 -32.26 41.27
CA GLY A 382 39.57 -33.73 41.29
C GLY A 382 38.82 -34.33 42.48
N THR A 383 38.38 -33.56 43.47
CA THR A 383 37.63 -34.08 44.64
C THR A 383 36.26 -33.43 44.85
N GLY A 384 35.98 -32.31 44.19
CA GLY A 384 34.66 -31.68 44.16
C GLY A 384 34.52 -30.46 45.08
N PRO A 385 33.28 -29.92 45.22
CA PRO A 385 33.02 -28.66 45.90
C PRO A 385 33.18 -28.77 47.42
N VAL A 386 33.86 -27.77 47.99
CA VAL A 386 34.08 -27.58 49.43
C VAL A 386 33.07 -26.59 50.00
N SER A 387 32.71 -25.57 49.22
CA SER A 387 31.69 -24.58 49.57
C SER A 387 30.95 -24.14 48.31
N VAL A 388 29.62 -24.07 48.41
CA VAL A 388 28.74 -23.49 47.38
C VAL A 388 27.88 -22.44 48.07
N THR A 389 28.03 -21.18 47.65
CA THR A 389 27.31 -20.06 48.27
C THR A 389 26.47 -19.37 47.21
N ASN A 390 25.16 -19.26 47.45
CA ASN A 390 24.24 -18.63 46.51
C ASN A 390 24.21 -17.11 46.73
N GLY A 391 24.08 -16.37 45.64
CA GLY A 391 23.81 -14.93 45.61
C GLY A 391 22.72 -14.60 44.59
N THR A 392 22.02 -13.50 44.80
CA THR A 392 21.06 -12.95 43.84
C THR A 392 21.59 -11.64 43.29
N LEU A 393 21.67 -11.52 41.97
CA LEU A 393 22.14 -10.30 41.31
C LEU A 393 21.18 -9.13 41.55
N ALA A 394 21.75 -7.98 41.87
CA ALA A 394 21.11 -6.68 41.82
C ALA A 394 21.92 -5.81 40.85
N ASP A 395 21.28 -5.27 39.82
CA ASP A 395 21.93 -4.46 38.78
C ASP A 395 23.17 -5.13 38.16
N GLY A 396 23.12 -6.45 37.95
CA GLY A 396 24.19 -7.23 37.34
C GLY A 396 25.35 -7.57 38.27
N ALA A 397 25.26 -7.32 39.58
CA ALA A 397 26.31 -7.68 40.53
C ALA A 397 25.75 -8.22 41.87
N VAL A 398 26.57 -8.98 42.58
CA VAL A 398 26.29 -9.40 43.96
C VAL A 398 27.60 -9.66 44.72
N THR A 399 27.63 -9.27 45.99
CA THR A 399 28.71 -9.65 46.91
C THR A 399 28.27 -10.85 47.74
N VAL A 400 29.12 -11.88 47.77
CA VAL A 400 28.87 -13.16 48.42
C VAL A 400 29.98 -13.43 49.44
N SER A 401 29.61 -13.82 50.66
CA SER A 401 30.55 -14.22 51.70
C SER A 401 30.35 -15.70 52.04
N THR A 402 31.43 -16.46 52.05
CA THR A 402 31.41 -17.89 52.42
C THR A 402 31.48 -18.05 53.93
N GLY A 403 31.11 -19.24 54.40
CA GLY A 403 31.43 -19.68 55.76
C GLY A 403 32.92 -19.98 55.95
N THR A 404 33.25 -20.56 57.10
CA THR A 404 34.61 -20.98 57.42
C THR A 404 35.18 -21.96 56.39
N LEU A 405 36.42 -21.74 55.98
CA LEU A 405 37.12 -22.59 55.01
C LEU A 405 38.31 -23.29 55.69
N PRO A 406 38.52 -24.60 55.45
CA PRO A 406 39.72 -25.28 55.90
C PRO A 406 40.97 -24.68 55.24
N VAL A 407 42.13 -24.85 55.89
CA VAL A 407 43.42 -24.48 55.30
C VAL A 407 43.72 -25.40 54.12
N GLY A 408 44.13 -24.82 52.99
CA GLY A 408 44.39 -25.56 51.76
C GLY A 408 44.47 -24.69 50.52
N THR A 409 44.73 -25.32 49.38
CA THR A 409 44.69 -24.70 48.05
C THR A 409 43.44 -25.16 47.33
N TYR A 410 42.70 -24.20 46.77
CA TYR A 410 41.41 -24.39 46.13
C TYR A 410 41.36 -23.67 44.78
N ARG A 411 40.35 -24.01 43.98
CA ARG A 411 39.88 -23.19 42.88
C ARG A 411 38.52 -22.59 43.21
N LEU A 412 38.30 -21.40 42.68
CA LEU A 412 37.08 -20.63 42.81
C LEU A 412 36.53 -20.31 41.42
N LEU A 413 35.23 -20.48 41.22
CA LEU A 413 34.50 -19.94 40.08
C LEU A 413 33.10 -19.47 40.51
N ALA A 414 32.48 -18.61 39.71
CA ALA A 414 31.07 -18.32 39.83
C ALA A 414 30.29 -18.97 38.68
N HIS A 415 29.25 -19.70 39.04
CA HIS A 415 28.27 -20.26 38.11
C HIS A 415 27.04 -19.35 38.08
N TYR A 416 26.79 -18.69 36.96
CA TYR A 416 25.55 -17.98 36.72
C TYR A 416 24.48 -18.97 36.26
N SER A 417 23.47 -19.17 37.11
CA SER A 417 22.40 -20.15 36.89
C SER A 417 21.26 -19.64 36.00
N GLY A 418 21.38 -18.41 35.48
CA GLY A 418 20.29 -17.76 34.74
C GLY A 418 19.18 -17.23 35.66
N GLY A 419 18.13 -16.71 35.03
CA GLY A 419 16.90 -16.29 35.71
C GLY A 419 16.69 -14.77 35.82
N GLY A 420 15.64 -14.38 36.54
CA GLY A 420 15.12 -13.01 36.52
C GLY A 420 14.29 -12.71 35.27
N SER A 421 14.15 -11.43 34.92
CA SER A 421 13.45 -10.98 33.71
C SER A 421 14.34 -11.00 32.46
N ALA A 422 15.65 -11.23 32.61
CA ALA A 422 16.62 -11.20 31.52
C ALA A 422 16.86 -12.62 30.95
N PRO A 423 16.85 -12.80 29.62
CA PRO A 423 16.82 -14.14 29.02
C PRO A 423 18.21 -14.76 28.77
N TYR A 424 19.18 -14.53 29.65
CA TYR A 424 20.54 -15.02 29.46
C TYR A 424 20.70 -16.51 29.77
N ALA A 425 21.55 -17.18 28.98
CA ALA A 425 21.98 -18.56 29.22
C ALA A 425 22.85 -18.67 30.48
N GLN A 426 22.96 -19.89 31.01
CA GLN A 426 23.87 -20.20 32.11
C GLN A 426 25.32 -20.07 31.67
N THR A 427 26.20 -19.59 32.54
CA THR A 427 27.60 -19.31 32.19
C THR A 427 28.49 -19.36 33.42
N ASP A 428 29.69 -19.90 33.27
CA ASP A 428 30.71 -19.90 34.31
C ASP A 428 31.71 -18.76 34.12
N SER A 429 32.23 -18.23 35.22
CA SER A 429 33.41 -17.38 35.19
C SER A 429 34.67 -18.18 34.87
N ALA A 430 35.75 -17.48 34.53
CA ALA A 430 37.08 -18.07 34.61
C ALA A 430 37.38 -18.54 36.05
N GLU A 431 38.21 -19.57 36.17
CA GLU A 431 38.65 -20.09 37.47
C GLU A 431 39.76 -19.22 38.07
N GLN A 432 39.70 -19.01 39.38
CA GLN A 432 40.69 -18.27 40.15
C GLN A 432 41.30 -19.19 41.22
N ASP A 433 42.62 -19.15 41.39
CA ASP A 433 43.28 -19.86 42.49
C ASP A 433 43.04 -19.16 43.83
N LEU A 434 42.82 -19.96 44.87
CA LEU A 434 42.60 -19.50 46.24
C LEU A 434 43.45 -20.30 47.22
N VAL A 435 44.23 -19.62 48.05
CA VAL A 435 44.96 -20.24 49.16
C VAL A 435 44.34 -19.80 50.49
N VAL A 436 43.83 -20.75 51.25
CA VAL A 436 43.33 -20.50 52.61
C VAL A 436 44.43 -20.86 53.60
N ALA A 437 44.82 -19.90 54.42
CA ALA A 437 45.84 -20.07 55.45
C ALA A 437 45.33 -19.59 56.80
N VAL A 438 45.96 -20.06 57.89
CA VAL A 438 45.70 -19.49 59.22
C VAL A 438 46.19 -18.04 59.21
N ALA A 439 45.40 -17.12 59.75
CA ALA A 439 45.84 -15.74 59.91
C ALA A 439 47.17 -15.73 60.68
N PRO A 440 48.20 -15.00 60.21
CA PRO A 440 49.45 -14.91 60.94
C PRO A 440 49.15 -14.38 62.34
N THR A 441 49.62 -15.11 63.36
CA THR A 441 49.57 -14.61 64.75
C THR A 441 50.30 -13.26 64.74
N PRO A 442 49.67 -12.14 65.16
CA PRO A 442 50.34 -10.86 65.16
C PRO A 442 51.60 -10.98 66.01
N GLU A 443 52.75 -10.65 65.42
CA GLU A 443 53.99 -10.50 66.17
C GLU A 443 53.73 -9.47 67.28
N PRO A 444 54.05 -9.77 68.56
CA PRO A 444 53.79 -8.84 69.65
C PRO A 444 54.49 -7.51 69.35
N ALA A 445 53.74 -6.42 69.36
CA ALA A 445 54.30 -5.08 69.27
C ALA A 445 55.40 -4.93 70.34
N PRO A 446 56.60 -4.40 70.01
CA PRO A 446 57.66 -4.25 70.98
C PRO A 446 57.17 -3.41 72.16
N GLU A 447 57.35 -3.97 73.36
CA GLU A 447 56.97 -3.37 74.63
C GLU A 447 57.64 -1.98 74.78
N PRO A 448 56.93 -0.93 75.24
CA PRO A 448 57.56 0.36 75.49
C PRO A 448 58.64 0.20 76.56
N GLY A 449 59.90 0.46 76.21
CA GLY A 449 61.01 0.40 77.16
C GLY A 449 60.83 1.38 78.33
N PRO A 450 61.35 1.05 79.53
CA PRO A 450 61.16 1.87 80.72
C PRO A 450 61.86 3.22 80.57
N GLY A 451 61.07 4.30 80.67
CA GLY A 451 61.58 5.67 80.66
C GLY A 451 62.42 5.99 81.90
N PRO A 452 63.51 6.76 81.77
CA PRO A 452 64.17 7.39 82.92
C PRO A 452 63.32 8.56 83.47
N SER A 453 63.26 8.61 84.79
CA SER A 453 62.70 9.66 85.65
C SER A 453 63.27 11.07 85.34
N PRO A 454 62.55 12.18 85.63
CA PRO A 454 62.73 13.47 84.95
C PRO A 454 63.80 14.36 85.60
N GLU A 455 64.45 15.19 84.77
CA GLU A 455 65.26 16.33 85.19
C GLU A 455 64.50 17.63 84.87
N PRO A 456 64.54 18.69 85.72
CA PRO A 456 63.59 19.79 85.65
C PRO A 456 63.99 20.83 84.57
N GLY A 457 63.15 21.00 83.55
CA GLY A 457 63.22 22.07 82.56
C GLY A 457 62.34 23.28 82.93
N PRO A 458 62.73 24.51 82.56
CA PRO A 458 62.14 25.76 83.06
C PRO A 458 60.76 26.11 82.49
N ALA A 459 60.15 27.08 83.20
CA ALA A 459 58.84 27.74 83.11
C ALA A 459 58.14 27.91 81.73
N PRO A 460 56.79 28.03 81.72
CA PRO A 460 55.97 27.97 80.52
C PRO A 460 56.03 29.25 79.69
N VAL A 461 56.13 29.11 78.37
CA VAL A 461 55.78 30.17 77.40
C VAL A 461 54.56 29.72 76.61
N THR A 462 53.54 30.59 76.61
CA THR A 462 52.28 30.43 75.87
C THR A 462 52.51 30.79 74.40
N PRO A 463 52.33 29.89 73.41
CA PRO A 463 52.20 30.31 72.02
C PRO A 463 50.75 30.74 71.72
N THR A 464 50.64 31.97 71.20
CA THR A 464 49.44 32.62 70.66
C THR A 464 48.79 31.84 69.50
N PRO A 465 47.46 31.90 69.33
CA PRO A 465 46.76 31.18 68.27
C PRO A 465 46.98 31.84 66.91
N VAL A 466 47.36 31.04 65.90
CA VAL A 466 47.37 31.47 64.49
C VAL A 466 46.27 30.73 63.72
N THR A 467 45.43 31.52 63.05
CA THR A 467 44.35 31.08 62.18
C THR A 467 44.93 30.68 60.81
N PRO A 468 44.65 29.49 60.25
CA PRO A 468 45.09 29.17 58.90
C PRO A 468 44.24 29.93 57.86
N THR A 469 44.92 30.68 56.99
CA THR A 469 44.35 31.29 55.78
C THR A 469 44.03 30.21 54.73
N PRO A 470 42.89 30.33 54.00
CA PRO A 470 42.55 29.41 52.92
C PRO A 470 43.42 29.67 51.68
N VAL A 471 44.01 28.61 51.12
CA VAL A 471 44.72 28.65 49.83
C VAL A 471 43.87 28.00 48.75
N THR A 472 43.53 28.79 47.73
CA THR A 472 42.87 28.37 46.50
C THR A 472 43.87 27.64 45.59
N PRO A 473 43.60 26.42 45.09
CA PRO A 473 44.47 25.79 44.11
C PRO A 473 44.36 26.49 42.74
N ALA A 474 45.51 26.77 42.13
CA ALA A 474 45.60 27.28 40.76
C ALA A 474 45.24 26.18 39.74
N PRO A 475 44.64 26.52 38.58
CA PRO A 475 44.34 25.55 37.54
C PRO A 475 45.62 25.17 36.79
N VAL A 476 45.90 23.86 36.72
CA VAL A 476 46.96 23.31 35.87
C VAL A 476 46.36 22.79 34.56
N THR A 477 46.77 23.41 33.46
CA THR A 477 46.51 22.97 32.09
C THR A 477 47.39 21.75 31.78
N PRO A 478 46.84 20.59 31.36
CA PRO A 478 47.66 19.47 30.94
C PRO A 478 48.33 19.75 29.58
N ALA A 479 49.61 19.44 29.47
CA ALA A 479 50.34 19.42 28.20
C ALA A 479 49.87 18.24 27.31
N PRO A 480 49.87 18.38 25.97
CA PRO A 480 49.55 17.28 25.07
C PRO A 480 50.64 16.21 25.13
N VAL A 481 50.27 14.97 25.46
CA VAL A 481 51.14 13.80 25.32
C VAL A 481 50.76 13.10 24.03
N GLU A 482 51.69 13.08 23.09
CA GLU A 482 51.61 12.34 21.84
C GLU A 482 51.65 10.82 22.15
N PRO A 483 50.66 10.02 21.72
CA PRO A 483 50.68 8.58 21.96
C PRO A 483 51.75 7.92 21.08
N ALA A 484 52.68 7.20 21.71
CA ALA A 484 53.54 6.27 20.99
C ALA A 484 52.70 5.20 20.28
N PRO A 485 53.03 4.78 19.05
CA PRO A 485 52.32 3.70 18.37
C PRO A 485 52.54 2.40 19.15
N LEU A 486 51.47 1.87 19.74
CA LEU A 486 51.43 0.51 20.26
C LEU A 486 51.37 -0.42 19.04
N SER A 487 52.52 -1.01 18.71
CA SER A 487 52.56 -2.22 17.88
C SER A 487 51.87 -3.34 18.67
N PRO A 488 50.80 -3.98 18.16
CA PRO A 488 50.21 -5.14 18.81
C PRO A 488 51.26 -6.24 18.92
N ALA A 489 51.38 -6.86 20.09
CA ALA A 489 52.13 -8.10 20.22
C ALA A 489 51.43 -9.17 19.37
N PRO A 490 52.17 -9.99 18.58
CA PRO A 490 51.56 -11.07 17.83
C PRO A 490 50.96 -12.07 18.81
N LEU A 491 49.66 -12.33 18.68
CA LEU A 491 48.99 -13.41 19.39
C LEU A 491 49.54 -14.72 18.82
N THR A 492 50.13 -15.56 19.66
CA THR A 492 50.45 -16.95 19.29
C THR A 492 49.14 -17.72 19.09
N GLY A 493 48.61 -17.68 17.87
CA GLY A 493 47.32 -18.26 17.47
C GLY A 493 47.35 -19.79 17.40
N SER A 494 47.41 -20.46 18.55
CA SER A 494 47.28 -21.92 18.63
C SER A 494 45.98 -22.39 19.30
N ASP A 495 45.22 -21.53 20.00
CA ASP A 495 44.05 -21.95 20.80
C ASP A 495 42.70 -21.34 20.39
N ALA A 496 42.63 -20.62 19.27
CA ALA A 496 41.36 -20.10 18.77
C ALA A 496 40.51 -21.21 18.12
N THR A 497 39.25 -21.36 18.53
CA THR A 497 38.27 -22.21 17.84
C THR A 497 38.01 -21.67 16.43
N PRO A 498 38.05 -22.50 15.38
CA PRO A 498 37.86 -22.02 14.02
C PRO A 498 36.41 -21.53 13.83
N GLN A 499 36.26 -20.41 13.12
CA GLN A 499 34.96 -19.78 12.83
C GLN A 499 34.94 -19.32 11.38
N ILE A 500 33.80 -19.39 10.72
CA ILE A 500 33.60 -18.81 9.39
C ILE A 500 32.38 -17.88 9.41
N THR A 501 32.53 -16.74 8.75
CA THR A 501 31.47 -15.75 8.58
C THR A 501 31.31 -15.45 7.10
N SER A 502 30.07 -15.22 6.68
CA SER A 502 29.74 -14.82 5.31
C SER A 502 29.21 -13.39 5.32
N SER A 503 29.57 -12.61 4.31
CA SER A 503 29.01 -11.27 4.08
C SER A 503 27.50 -11.27 3.79
N LYS A 504 26.94 -12.40 3.33
CA LYS A 504 25.50 -12.62 3.08
C LYS A 504 25.15 -14.08 3.34
N THR A 505 23.96 -14.35 3.87
CA THR A 505 23.45 -15.72 4.10
C THR A 505 22.37 -16.14 3.11
N LEU A 506 21.81 -15.20 2.33
CA LEU A 506 20.87 -15.45 1.22
C LEU A 506 21.42 -14.86 -0.08
N MET A 507 21.64 -15.69 -1.10
CA MET A 507 22.36 -15.29 -2.32
C MET A 507 21.82 -15.98 -3.57
N ARG A 508 21.89 -15.29 -4.72
CA ARG A 508 21.59 -15.91 -6.01
C ARG A 508 22.79 -16.73 -6.50
N ALA A 509 22.54 -17.86 -7.15
CA ALA A 509 23.60 -18.57 -7.86
C ALA A 509 24.30 -17.61 -8.86
N GLY A 510 25.64 -17.56 -8.86
CA GLY A 510 26.43 -16.58 -9.62
C GLY A 510 26.75 -15.26 -8.92
N ALA A 511 26.21 -14.99 -7.73
CA ALA A 511 26.55 -13.78 -6.97
C ALA A 511 27.94 -13.86 -6.32
N GLU A 512 28.63 -12.73 -6.21
CA GLU A 512 29.87 -12.62 -5.44
C GLU A 512 29.60 -12.65 -3.94
N VAL A 513 30.37 -13.46 -3.21
CA VAL A 513 30.35 -13.57 -1.76
C VAL A 513 31.76 -13.45 -1.21
N THR A 514 31.89 -12.71 -0.10
CA THR A 514 33.11 -12.72 0.73
C THR A 514 32.89 -13.64 1.93
N LEU A 515 33.76 -14.64 2.06
CA LEU A 515 33.85 -15.60 3.15
C LEU A 515 35.10 -15.29 3.98
N VAL A 516 34.95 -15.20 5.30
CA VAL A 516 36.05 -14.91 6.22
C VAL A 516 36.13 -16.02 7.26
N ALA A 517 37.22 -16.79 7.22
CA ALA A 517 37.52 -17.86 8.15
C ALA A 517 38.60 -17.39 9.14
N ARG A 518 38.40 -17.62 10.44
CA ARG A 518 39.29 -17.21 11.54
C ARG A 518 39.68 -18.42 12.38
N GLY A 519 40.81 -18.34 13.08
CA GLY A 519 41.29 -19.39 14.00
C GLY A 519 42.17 -20.46 13.34
N PHE A 520 42.75 -20.12 12.18
CA PHE A 520 43.68 -20.95 11.42
C PHE A 520 45.13 -20.60 11.76
N VAL A 521 46.06 -21.51 11.51
CA VAL A 521 47.50 -21.29 11.74
C VAL A 521 48.01 -20.21 10.78
N PRO A 522 48.70 -19.16 11.26
CA PRO A 522 49.24 -18.13 10.38
C PRO A 522 50.09 -18.68 9.24
N GLY A 523 49.81 -18.25 8.02
CA GLY A 523 50.48 -18.70 6.80
C GLY A 523 49.96 -20.01 6.19
N GLU A 524 49.02 -20.71 6.84
CA GLU A 524 48.44 -21.94 6.29
C GLU A 524 47.44 -21.66 5.17
N ARG A 525 47.27 -22.63 4.25
CA ARG A 525 46.26 -22.54 3.18
C ARG A 525 44.92 -23.07 3.68
N VAL A 526 43.88 -22.26 3.60
CA VAL A 526 42.49 -22.62 3.93
C VAL A 526 41.69 -22.85 2.65
N THR A 527 41.06 -24.02 2.52
CA THR A 527 40.23 -24.41 1.38
C THR A 527 38.75 -24.25 1.73
N PHE A 528 38.00 -23.55 0.88
CA PHE A 528 36.56 -23.33 1.06
C PHE A 528 35.78 -24.25 0.12
N VAL A 529 34.91 -25.08 0.68
CA VAL A 529 34.09 -26.05 -0.07
C VAL A 529 32.62 -25.80 0.25
N LEU A 530 31.79 -25.68 -0.79
CA LEU A 530 30.34 -25.69 -0.66
C LEU A 530 29.86 -27.15 -0.61
N HIS A 531 29.27 -27.53 0.52
CA HIS A 531 28.75 -28.86 0.80
C HIS A 531 27.25 -28.95 0.47
N SER A 532 26.96 -29.69 -0.59
CA SER A 532 25.71 -30.41 -0.89
C SER A 532 26.05 -31.54 -1.86
N ASP A 533 26.42 -31.18 -3.10
CA ASP A 533 27.43 -31.90 -3.90
C ASP A 533 28.74 -31.12 -3.73
N PRO A 534 29.85 -31.70 -3.26
CA PRO A 534 31.04 -30.93 -2.90
C PRO A 534 31.61 -30.12 -4.08
N VAL A 535 31.53 -28.78 -4.00
CA VAL A 535 32.14 -27.86 -4.97
C VAL A 535 33.18 -26.99 -4.28
N VAL A 536 34.43 -27.03 -4.75
CA VAL A 536 35.51 -26.18 -4.24
C VAL A 536 35.31 -24.75 -4.74
N LEU A 537 35.13 -23.81 -3.82
CA LEU A 537 34.97 -22.39 -4.13
C LEU A 537 36.33 -21.71 -4.33
N GLY A 538 37.35 -22.12 -3.58
CA GLY A 538 38.69 -21.59 -3.72
C GLY A 538 39.55 -21.80 -2.48
N THR A 539 40.72 -21.16 -2.46
CA THR A 539 41.64 -21.20 -1.32
C THR A 539 42.13 -19.79 -0.97
N ALA A 540 42.28 -19.50 0.32
CA ALA A 540 42.93 -18.29 0.81
C ALA A 540 44.03 -18.65 1.81
N VAL A 541 45.06 -17.81 1.93
CA VAL A 541 46.14 -17.99 2.92
C VAL A 541 45.77 -17.25 4.19
N ALA A 542 45.88 -17.90 5.36
CA ALA A 542 45.66 -17.26 6.64
C ALA A 542 46.76 -16.22 6.90
N ASP A 543 46.38 -15.00 7.29
CA ASP A 543 47.30 -13.92 7.63
C ASP A 543 48.00 -14.13 9.00
N ALA A 544 48.75 -13.13 9.45
CA ALA A 544 49.46 -13.18 10.74
C ALA A 544 48.53 -13.37 11.95
N ASP A 545 47.25 -13.03 11.82
CA ASP A 545 46.21 -13.16 12.84
C ASP A 545 45.39 -14.45 12.69
N GLY A 546 45.77 -15.33 11.75
CA GLY A 546 45.07 -16.59 11.49
C GLY A 546 43.73 -16.42 10.77
N VAL A 547 43.58 -15.35 9.98
CA VAL A 547 42.38 -15.03 9.21
C VAL A 547 42.61 -15.27 7.71
N ALA A 548 41.74 -16.08 7.09
CA ALA A 548 41.72 -16.31 5.66
C ALA A 548 40.42 -15.75 5.05
N ALA A 549 40.55 -14.80 4.12
CA ALA A 549 39.41 -14.19 3.43
C ALA A 549 39.39 -14.57 1.95
N LEU A 550 38.23 -15.03 1.46
CA LEU A 550 38.00 -15.41 0.06
C LEU A 550 36.80 -14.64 -0.49
N THR A 551 37.00 -13.88 -1.57
CA THR A 551 35.91 -13.32 -2.38
C THR A 551 35.76 -14.15 -3.65
N VAL A 552 34.58 -14.71 -3.89
CA VAL A 552 34.32 -15.67 -4.98
C VAL A 552 32.88 -15.57 -5.47
N ALA A 553 32.65 -15.83 -6.77
CA ALA A 553 31.30 -16.00 -7.31
C ALA A 553 30.79 -17.43 -7.07
N LEU A 554 29.60 -17.58 -6.49
CA LEU A 554 28.99 -18.89 -6.25
C LEU A 554 28.69 -19.61 -7.58
N PRO A 555 29.03 -20.90 -7.75
CA PRO A 555 28.81 -21.60 -9.02
C PRO A 555 27.33 -21.63 -9.42
N ALA A 556 27.03 -21.27 -10.67
CA ALA A 556 25.64 -21.15 -11.18
C ALA A 556 24.88 -22.49 -11.28
N GLY A 557 25.58 -23.63 -11.19
CA GLY A 557 24.99 -24.97 -11.29
C GLY A 557 24.57 -25.60 -9.97
N VAL A 558 24.71 -24.89 -8.84
CA VAL A 558 24.29 -25.40 -7.52
C VAL A 558 22.77 -25.24 -7.39
N PRO A 559 22.02 -26.30 -7.04
CA PRO A 559 20.57 -26.21 -6.84
C PRO A 559 20.18 -25.11 -5.83
N ALA A 560 18.99 -24.55 -5.97
CA ALA A 560 18.45 -23.66 -4.94
C ALA A 560 18.16 -24.45 -3.65
N GLY A 561 18.43 -23.86 -2.49
CA GLY A 561 18.21 -24.49 -1.19
C GLY A 561 19.25 -24.12 -0.14
N ALA A 562 19.18 -24.80 1.00
CA ALA A 562 20.16 -24.66 2.07
C ALA A 562 21.43 -25.46 1.74
N HIS A 563 22.58 -24.81 1.88
CA HIS A 563 23.91 -25.39 1.71
C HIS A 563 24.79 -25.03 2.90
N THR A 564 25.90 -25.73 3.06
CA THR A 564 26.90 -25.45 4.09
C THR A 564 28.23 -25.14 3.43
N VAL A 565 28.89 -24.05 3.80
CA VAL A 565 30.28 -23.79 3.38
C VAL A 565 31.21 -24.24 4.48
N VAL A 566 32.17 -25.10 4.15
CA VAL A 566 33.20 -25.60 5.08
C VAL A 566 34.55 -25.03 4.67
N ALA A 567 35.27 -24.43 5.62
CA ALA A 567 36.64 -23.98 5.46
C ALA A 567 37.60 -24.93 6.19
N THR A 568 38.57 -25.53 5.48
CA THR A 568 39.51 -26.51 6.03
C THR A 568 40.96 -26.07 5.86
N GLY A 569 41.73 -26.05 6.95
CA GLY A 569 43.16 -25.71 6.96
C GLY A 569 44.04 -26.88 6.51
N ALA A 570 45.00 -26.61 5.62
CA ALA A 570 45.86 -27.64 5.03
C ALA A 570 46.91 -28.20 5.99
N ASP A 571 47.40 -27.38 6.93
CA ASP A 571 48.47 -27.77 7.85
C ASP A 571 47.90 -28.18 9.21
N SER A 572 46.88 -27.46 9.70
CA SER A 572 46.24 -27.69 11.00
C SER A 572 45.14 -28.75 10.97
N GLY A 573 44.55 -29.03 9.81
CA GLY A 573 43.37 -29.89 9.67
C GLY A 573 42.09 -29.34 10.32
N ARG A 574 42.10 -28.09 10.80
CA ARG A 574 40.94 -27.44 11.44
C ARG A 574 39.86 -27.16 10.40
N ALA A 575 38.60 -27.31 10.82
CA ALA A 575 37.44 -27.02 9.99
C ALA A 575 36.43 -26.12 10.72
N ALA A 576 35.80 -25.20 9.98
CA ALA A 576 34.65 -24.44 10.44
C ALA A 576 33.60 -24.33 9.33
N ASP A 577 32.32 -24.24 9.70
CA ASP A 577 31.21 -24.21 8.76
C ASP A 577 30.24 -23.04 8.99
N VAL A 578 29.56 -22.63 7.91
CA VAL A 578 28.47 -21.64 7.93
C VAL A 578 27.36 -22.07 6.98
N GLY A 579 26.11 -21.91 7.43
CA GLY A 579 24.94 -22.12 6.59
C GLY A 579 24.73 -20.97 5.60
N VAL A 580 24.48 -21.31 4.34
CA VAL A 580 24.11 -20.35 3.28
C VAL A 580 22.91 -20.88 2.50
N THR A 581 21.98 -20.00 2.13
CA THR A 581 20.82 -20.36 1.33
C THR A 581 20.96 -19.77 -0.06
N LEU A 582 20.90 -20.62 -1.09
CA LEU A 582 20.90 -20.21 -2.48
C LEU A 582 19.47 -20.06 -2.98
N THR A 583 19.13 -18.87 -3.46
CA THR A 583 17.93 -18.67 -4.29
C THR A 583 18.29 -19.02 -5.73
N GLY A 584 17.46 -19.82 -6.38
CA GLY A 584 17.66 -20.17 -7.80
C GLY A 584 17.69 -18.90 -8.68
N PRO A 585 18.17 -19.00 -9.94
CA PRO A 585 17.78 -18.00 -10.92
C PRO A 585 16.26 -17.85 -10.85
N ALA A 586 15.77 -16.62 -10.96
CA ALA A 586 14.37 -16.45 -11.28
C ALA A 586 14.24 -16.94 -12.72
N ASP A 587 14.07 -18.25 -12.89
CA ASP A 587 13.08 -18.67 -13.85
C ASP A 587 11.84 -17.90 -13.45
N GLU A 588 11.54 -16.89 -14.27
CA GLU A 588 10.18 -16.67 -14.74
C GLU A 588 9.31 -17.82 -14.25
N LEU A 589 8.50 -17.52 -13.22
CA LEU A 589 7.53 -18.47 -12.70
C LEU A 589 6.97 -19.20 -13.91
N ALA A 590 7.28 -20.50 -14.03
CA ALA A 590 6.42 -21.38 -14.76
C ALA A 590 5.08 -21.19 -14.07
N VAL A 591 4.22 -20.39 -14.71
CA VAL A 591 2.81 -20.22 -14.42
C VAL A 591 2.22 -21.62 -14.51
N THR A 592 2.29 -22.35 -13.41
CA THR A 592 1.50 -23.56 -13.19
C THR A 592 0.29 -23.12 -12.39
N GLY A 593 -0.50 -22.27 -13.04
CA GLY A 593 -1.61 -21.57 -12.43
C GLY A 593 -2.38 -20.77 -13.46
N THR A 594 -3.06 -21.49 -14.35
CA THR A 594 -4.01 -21.02 -15.39
C THR A 594 -3.40 -20.47 -16.68
N ASP A 595 -3.19 -21.35 -17.66
CA ASP A 595 -3.12 -20.97 -19.08
C ASP A 595 -4.44 -20.30 -19.52
N PRO A 596 -4.46 -19.03 -19.96
CA PRO A 596 -5.61 -18.45 -20.66
C PRO A 596 -5.78 -19.02 -22.08
N VAL A 597 -4.84 -19.85 -22.54
CA VAL A 597 -4.83 -20.42 -23.90
C VAL A 597 -5.42 -21.84 -23.95
N ALA A 598 -5.60 -22.51 -22.80
CA ALA A 598 -6.26 -23.82 -22.73
C ALA A 598 -7.78 -23.75 -22.45
N LEU A 599 -8.33 -22.58 -22.09
CA LEU A 599 -9.78 -22.35 -21.99
C LEU A 599 -10.38 -21.51 -23.15
N GLY A 600 -9.54 -21.00 -24.06
CA GLY A 600 -9.99 -20.45 -25.35
C GLY A 600 -10.32 -21.53 -26.40
N GLY A 601 -9.77 -22.74 -26.26
CA GLY A 601 -9.93 -23.84 -27.22
C GLY A 601 -11.26 -24.58 -27.15
N LEU A 602 -11.98 -24.56 -26.02
CA LEU A 602 -13.27 -25.26 -25.86
C LEU A 602 -14.50 -24.36 -26.13
N VAL A 603 -14.35 -23.04 -26.19
CA VAL A 603 -15.44 -22.13 -26.62
C VAL A 603 -15.37 -21.85 -28.14
N ALA A 604 -14.18 -21.86 -28.74
CA ALA A 604 -14.03 -21.75 -30.20
C ALA A 604 -14.40 -23.05 -30.94
N ALA A 605 -14.19 -24.24 -30.34
CA ALA A 605 -14.62 -25.50 -30.94
C ALA A 605 -16.14 -25.74 -30.88
N LEU A 606 -16.86 -25.11 -29.93
CA LEU A 606 -18.33 -25.18 -29.87
C LEU A 606 -19.03 -24.16 -30.78
N LEU A 607 -18.35 -23.07 -31.18
CA LEU A 607 -18.92 -22.09 -32.12
C LEU A 607 -18.64 -22.42 -33.59
N VAL A 608 -17.57 -23.15 -33.92
CA VAL A 608 -17.35 -23.64 -35.30
C VAL A 608 -18.21 -24.87 -35.62
N THR A 609 -18.56 -25.71 -34.64
CA THR A 609 -19.51 -26.83 -34.83
C THR A 609 -20.97 -26.37 -34.79
N GLY A 610 -21.32 -25.34 -34.00
CA GLY A 610 -22.65 -24.72 -34.00
C GLY A 610 -22.97 -23.91 -35.27
N GLY A 611 -21.99 -23.20 -35.83
CA GLY A 611 -22.14 -22.42 -37.07
C GLY A 611 -22.36 -23.29 -38.32
N ALA A 612 -21.74 -24.48 -38.37
CA ALA A 612 -21.91 -25.41 -39.50
C ALA A 612 -23.31 -26.07 -39.54
N LEU A 613 -23.96 -26.27 -38.39
CA LEU A 613 -25.33 -26.80 -38.32
C LEU A 613 -26.40 -25.76 -38.70
N VAL A 614 -26.18 -24.47 -38.45
CA VAL A 614 -27.09 -23.39 -38.87
C VAL A 614 -26.94 -23.06 -40.36
N ALA A 615 -25.75 -23.19 -40.94
CA ALA A 615 -25.53 -23.01 -42.38
C ALA A 615 -26.08 -24.19 -43.22
N ALA A 616 -26.05 -25.43 -42.70
CA ALA A 616 -26.60 -26.61 -43.39
C ALA A 616 -28.14 -26.66 -43.41
N VAL A 617 -28.83 -26.10 -42.40
CA VAL A 617 -30.30 -26.01 -42.39
C VAL A 617 -30.81 -24.88 -43.30
N ARG A 618 -30.00 -23.84 -43.56
CA ARG A 618 -30.37 -22.75 -44.49
C ARG A 618 -30.17 -23.10 -45.97
N ARG A 619 -29.29 -24.06 -46.30
CA ARG A 619 -29.12 -24.57 -47.69
C ARG A 619 -30.13 -25.63 -48.13
N ARG A 620 -30.93 -26.22 -47.22
CA ARG A 620 -32.02 -27.15 -47.55
C ARG A 620 -33.42 -26.50 -47.69
N ARG A 621 -33.51 -25.18 -47.66
CA ARG A 621 -34.76 -24.43 -47.94
C ARG A 621 -34.66 -23.52 -49.17
N SER A 622 -33.68 -23.75 -50.03
CA SER A 622 -33.53 -23.04 -51.30
C SER A 622 -33.13 -23.99 -52.44
N ALA A 623 -33.66 -25.21 -52.40
CA ALA A 623 -33.77 -26.13 -53.53
C ALA A 623 -35.21 -26.67 -53.56
#